data_AF-A0A2A2HB02-F1
#
_entry.id   AF-A0A2A2HB02-F1
#
_cell.length_a   1.000
_cell.length_b   1.000
_cell.length_c   1.000
_cell.angle_alpha   90.00
_cell.angle_beta   90.00
_cell.angle_gamma   90.00
#
_symmetry.space_group_name_H-M   'P 1'
#
loop_
_entity.id
_entity.type
_entity.pdbx_description
1 polymer ?
#
loop_
_entity_poly.entity_id
_entity_poly.type
_entity_poly.pdbx_seq_one_letter_code
_entity_poly.pdbx_strand_id
1 'polypeptide(L)'
;MSNMIKEITEKITERLPEKVKLAKVEFEGPEVVIYTKNPEIIKDNGNIIRELAKDTRKRIIIRSDKSVLTPPTETIEKIEEIVPSDAEITDISFDDVTCEVIIESKKPGLVIGKYGTTSREIVKQTGWAPKILRTPPINSETIRKIRLSLRKNSKERKKFLQKLGKRIHREALFDNDWVRLTSLGGFREVGRSCLFLQTPNSKVLLDCGVNVAGVDDKTAFPFLNVPEFNLNDLDAVILTHAHLDHSGFIPYLYHYGYEGPVYCTTPTRDVTTLLQQDHLDISHREDKPLPFNIKDVKEALNKTITLDYGEVTDISPDIRLTLHNAGHIVGSAMAHLHIGDGKHNFVYTGDFKNEKSRLLEPSVSRFPRIESMVMESTYGGHEDVTPTRNTAEKELIKSIYSTLNGGGKVLIPVFAVGRAQEIMIVLEEYINHGILKDVPVYIDGMIWEATAIHTAHPEFLSKDLRDQIFHIGKNPFTSEVFKKVTNNEQRQRLIDSKEPCIILSTSGMLTGGNSVEYFKNLCEDSNNSIIFVGYQSEGSLGRRIQKGFDEIPLETNGVTELYNVNLKVVTVDGFGGHSDRKQLMEYVRKLSPKPDKILVCHGDAYKALDLASSIYRSYKIETKTPMNLETTRLQ
;
A
#
# COMPACT_ATOMS: atom_id res chain seq x y z
N MET A 1 -30.72 0.73 19.08
CA MET A 1 -29.30 0.76 19.50
C MET A 1 -29.01 -0.64 20.06
N SER A 2 -27.95 -1.33 19.65
CA SER A 2 -27.66 -2.69 20.14
C SER A 2 -27.43 -2.66 21.67
N ASN A 3 -27.86 -3.71 22.39
CA ASN A 3 -27.66 -3.82 23.84
C ASN A 3 -26.19 -3.70 24.24
N MET A 4 -25.27 -4.23 23.43
CA MET A 4 -23.82 -4.16 23.67
C MET A 4 -23.26 -2.74 23.61
N ILE A 5 -23.75 -1.92 22.67
CA ILE A 5 -23.37 -0.49 22.57
C ILE A 5 -23.80 0.25 23.83
N LYS A 6 -25.01 -0.04 24.32
CA LYS A 6 -25.55 0.57 25.54
C LYS A 6 -24.72 0.16 26.76
N GLU A 7 -24.41 -1.12 26.90
CA GLU A 7 -23.58 -1.64 27.99
C GLU A 7 -22.17 -1.04 28.00
N ILE A 8 -21.50 -0.96 26.83
CA ILE A 8 -20.18 -0.31 26.72
C ILE A 8 -20.28 1.16 27.12
N THR A 9 -21.33 1.86 26.69
CA THR A 9 -21.54 3.27 27.02
C THR A 9 -21.78 3.47 28.51
N GLU A 10 -22.56 2.61 29.15
CA GLU A 10 -22.82 2.62 30.61
C GLU A 10 -21.53 2.35 31.39
N LYS A 11 -20.76 1.31 31.04
CA LYS A 11 -19.46 1.01 31.66
C LYS A 11 -18.47 2.16 31.56
N ILE A 12 -18.41 2.83 30.40
CA ILE A 12 -17.57 4.02 30.22
C ILE A 12 -18.07 5.14 31.12
N THR A 13 -19.37 5.41 31.14
CA THR A 13 -19.95 6.52 31.89
C THR A 13 -19.78 6.36 33.40
N GLU A 14 -19.98 5.17 33.95
CA GLU A 14 -19.85 4.89 35.39
C GLU A 14 -18.43 5.05 35.93
N ARG A 15 -17.43 4.76 35.08
CA ARG A 15 -16.01 4.80 35.47
C ARG A 15 -15.32 6.13 35.16
N LEU A 16 -15.97 7.00 34.38
CA LEU A 16 -15.44 8.33 34.11
C LEU A 16 -15.67 9.25 35.32
N PRO A 17 -14.62 9.89 35.87
CA PRO A 17 -14.80 10.86 36.94
C PRO A 17 -15.68 12.04 36.51
N GLU A 18 -16.49 12.60 37.43
CA GLU A 18 -17.35 13.77 37.13
C GLU A 18 -16.59 14.96 36.53
N LYS A 19 -15.32 15.14 36.93
CA LYS A 19 -14.43 16.18 36.37
C LYS A 19 -14.33 16.14 34.84
N VAL A 20 -14.52 14.95 34.22
CA VAL A 20 -14.48 14.73 32.76
C VAL A 20 -15.56 15.53 32.03
N LYS A 21 -16.67 15.91 32.69
CA LYS A 21 -17.78 16.63 32.05
C LYS A 21 -18.15 16.00 30.69
N LEU A 22 -18.52 14.72 30.73
CA LEU A 22 -18.89 13.93 29.55
C LEU A 22 -20.00 14.63 28.76
N ALA A 23 -19.77 14.89 27.48
CA ALA A 23 -20.79 15.40 26.57
C ALA A 23 -21.57 14.24 25.93
N LYS A 24 -20.85 13.27 25.36
CA LYS A 24 -21.41 12.08 24.71
C LYS A 24 -20.33 11.03 24.43
N VAL A 25 -20.77 9.80 24.18
CA VAL A 25 -19.95 8.70 23.66
C VAL A 25 -20.47 8.31 22.29
N GLU A 26 -19.60 8.25 21.29
CA GLU A 26 -19.94 7.82 19.93
C GLU A 26 -19.02 6.68 19.47
N PHE A 27 -19.53 5.81 18.61
CA PHE A 27 -18.76 4.75 17.97
C PHE A 27 -18.47 5.21 16.54
N GLU A 28 -17.22 5.54 16.25
CA GLU A 28 -16.78 6.08 14.97
C GLU A 28 -15.79 5.10 14.32
N GLY A 29 -16.29 4.24 13.43
CA GLY A 29 -15.50 3.17 12.84
C GLY A 29 -15.04 2.17 13.89
N PRO A 30 -13.75 1.76 13.88
CA PRO A 30 -13.19 0.86 14.89
C PRO A 30 -13.05 1.45 16.30
N GLU A 31 -13.32 2.75 16.48
CA GLU A 31 -12.98 3.49 17.71
C GLU A 31 -14.22 3.90 18.50
N VAL A 32 -14.07 3.93 19.82
CA VAL A 32 -15.02 4.53 20.74
C VAL A 32 -14.53 5.93 21.12
N VAL A 33 -15.27 6.95 20.72
CA VAL A 33 -14.91 8.36 20.89
C VAL A 33 -15.69 8.96 22.04
N ILE A 34 -14.98 9.43 23.07
CA ILE A 34 -15.51 10.13 24.23
C ILE A 34 -15.38 11.63 23.99
N TYR A 35 -16.50 12.34 23.90
CA TYR A 35 -16.52 13.79 23.79
C TYR A 35 -16.61 14.44 25.18
N THR A 36 -15.70 15.35 25.49
CA THR A 36 -15.61 16.03 26.81
C THR A 36 -15.72 17.55 26.68
N LYS A 37 -16.39 18.20 27.65
CA LYS A 37 -16.38 19.66 27.82
C LYS A 37 -15.21 20.16 28.67
N ASN A 38 -14.28 19.28 29.05
CA ASN A 38 -13.10 19.61 29.83
C ASN A 38 -11.83 19.03 29.18
N PRO A 39 -11.23 19.75 28.21
CA PRO A 39 -10.06 19.29 27.48
C PRO A 39 -8.82 19.10 28.37
N GLU A 40 -8.74 19.74 29.54
CA GLU A 40 -7.58 19.61 30.45
C GLU A 40 -7.38 18.16 30.95
N ILE A 41 -8.44 17.37 30.98
CA ILE A 41 -8.41 15.97 31.44
C ILE A 41 -7.68 15.04 30.48
N ILE A 42 -7.46 15.47 29.23
CA ILE A 42 -6.66 14.78 28.23
C ILE A 42 -5.19 14.66 28.69
N LYS A 43 -4.73 15.53 29.59
CA LYS A 43 -3.38 15.53 30.17
C LYS A 43 -3.22 14.60 31.37
N ASP A 44 -4.17 14.63 32.30
CA ASP A 44 -3.97 14.11 33.67
C ASP A 44 -4.38 12.65 33.88
N ASN A 45 -5.16 12.06 32.97
CA ASN A 45 -5.75 10.72 33.19
C ASN A 45 -5.50 9.74 32.04
N GLY A 46 -4.31 9.76 31.42
CA GLY A 46 -3.92 8.73 30.45
C GLY A 46 -4.04 7.30 31.00
N ASN A 47 -3.95 7.13 32.33
CA ASN A 47 -4.20 5.86 33.01
C ASN A 47 -5.67 5.44 32.95
N ILE A 48 -6.64 6.35 33.15
CA ILE A 48 -8.07 6.03 33.10
C ILE A 48 -8.46 5.53 31.70
N ILE A 49 -7.95 6.18 30.65
CA ILE A 49 -8.25 5.74 29.27
C ILE A 49 -7.63 4.38 28.97
N ARG A 50 -6.41 4.12 29.46
CA ARG A 50 -5.80 2.79 29.33
C ARG A 50 -6.57 1.72 30.11
N GLU A 51 -7.05 2.03 31.30
CA GLU A 51 -7.88 1.13 32.11
C GLU A 51 -9.22 0.85 31.43
N LEU A 52 -9.93 1.90 31.00
CA LEU A 52 -11.18 1.76 30.25
C LEU A 52 -10.99 0.96 28.97
N ALA A 53 -9.92 1.22 28.21
CA ALA A 53 -9.62 0.49 26.99
C ALA A 53 -9.30 -1.00 27.27
N LYS A 54 -8.58 -1.30 28.36
CA LYS A 54 -8.32 -2.68 28.80
C LYS A 54 -9.60 -3.41 29.20
N ASP A 55 -10.44 -2.76 29.98
CA ASP A 55 -11.64 -3.39 30.54
C ASP A 55 -12.73 -3.60 29.49
N THR A 56 -12.89 -2.63 28.59
CA THR A 56 -13.82 -2.76 27.46
C THR A 56 -13.23 -3.59 26.32
N ARG A 57 -11.91 -3.79 26.29
CA ARG A 57 -11.14 -4.34 25.16
C ARG A 57 -11.41 -3.60 23.85
N LYS A 58 -11.66 -2.29 23.93
CA LYS A 58 -11.94 -1.39 22.81
C LYS A 58 -10.93 -0.26 22.78
N ARG A 59 -10.66 0.26 21.58
CA ARG A 59 -9.85 1.45 21.41
C ARG A 59 -10.68 2.68 21.75
N ILE A 60 -10.22 3.44 22.73
CA ILE A 60 -10.91 4.63 23.22
C ILE A 60 -10.09 5.88 22.87
N ILE A 61 -10.74 6.86 22.27
CA ILE A 61 -10.18 8.18 21.97
C ILE A 61 -10.99 9.25 22.70
N ILE A 62 -10.31 10.27 23.24
CA ILE A 62 -10.99 11.46 23.77
C ILE A 62 -10.91 12.58 22.73
N ARG A 63 -12.02 13.25 22.50
CA ARG A 63 -12.09 14.51 21.76
C ARG A 63 -12.81 15.58 22.57
N SER A 64 -12.50 16.83 22.29
CA SER A 64 -13.24 17.94 22.88
C SER A 64 -14.61 18.08 22.22
N ASP A 65 -15.60 18.49 23.00
CA ASP A 65 -16.89 18.88 22.48
C ASP A 65 -16.79 20.19 21.69
N LYS A 66 -17.62 20.36 20.66
CA LYS A 66 -17.61 21.58 19.82
C LYS A 66 -17.83 22.85 20.64
N SER A 67 -18.54 22.78 21.76
CA SER A 67 -18.81 23.93 22.64
C SER A 67 -17.57 24.52 23.32
N VAL A 68 -16.43 23.82 23.32
CA VAL A 68 -15.20 24.26 24.01
C VAL A 68 -14.02 24.49 23.06
N LEU A 69 -14.27 24.48 21.75
CA LEU A 69 -13.24 24.79 20.74
C LEU A 69 -13.05 26.30 20.61
N THR A 70 -11.80 26.74 20.61
CA THR A 70 -11.46 28.14 20.31
C THR A 70 -11.71 28.45 18.83
N PRO A 71 -12.02 29.71 18.46
CA PRO A 71 -12.14 30.11 17.06
C PRO A 71 -10.85 29.79 16.26
N PRO A 72 -10.96 29.45 14.96
CA PRO A 72 -9.79 29.11 14.14
C PRO A 72 -8.68 30.16 14.13
N THR A 73 -9.02 31.45 14.11
CA THR A 73 -8.03 32.55 14.10
C THR A 73 -7.19 32.58 15.38
N GLU A 74 -7.84 32.54 16.55
CA GLU A 74 -7.16 32.47 17.85
C GLU A 74 -6.38 31.15 18.02
N THR A 75 -6.89 30.07 17.42
CA THR A 75 -6.23 28.76 17.45
C THR A 75 -4.91 28.78 16.67
N ILE A 76 -4.87 29.44 15.52
CA ILE A 76 -3.63 29.60 14.73
C ILE A 76 -2.59 30.36 15.55
N GLU A 77 -2.94 31.51 16.13
CA GLU A 77 -2.04 32.32 16.96
C GLU A 77 -1.46 31.49 18.12
N LYS A 78 -2.30 30.75 18.84
CA LYS A 78 -1.85 29.84 19.91
C LYS A 78 -0.94 28.74 19.42
N ILE A 79 -1.21 28.14 18.25
CA ILE A 79 -0.34 27.10 17.69
C ILE A 79 1.03 27.68 17.35
N GLU A 80 1.09 28.88 16.77
CA GLU A 80 2.34 29.56 16.45
C GLU A 80 3.14 29.97 17.70
N GLU A 81 2.48 30.24 18.82
CA GLU A 81 3.13 30.47 20.12
C GLU A 81 3.67 29.17 20.77
N ILE A 82 2.90 28.08 20.67
CA ILE A 82 3.23 26.80 21.32
C ILE A 82 4.30 26.02 20.54
N VAL A 83 4.23 26.04 19.21
CA VAL A 83 5.09 25.22 18.34
C VAL A 83 6.38 25.98 18.02
N PRO A 84 7.56 25.38 18.24
CA PRO A 84 8.83 26.01 17.88
C PRO A 84 8.90 26.38 16.39
N SER A 85 9.45 27.55 16.05
CA SER A 85 9.64 28.00 14.66
C SER A 85 10.42 26.99 13.80
N ASP A 86 11.35 26.26 14.41
CA ASP A 86 12.16 25.22 13.77
C ASP A 86 11.34 24.03 13.24
N ALA A 87 10.09 23.89 13.70
CA ALA A 87 9.14 22.93 13.18
C ALA A 87 8.77 23.22 11.71
N GLU A 88 8.91 24.47 11.27
CA GLU A 88 8.57 24.92 9.91
C GLU A 88 7.15 24.47 9.50
N ILE A 89 6.15 25.02 10.18
CA ILE A 89 4.74 24.85 9.80
C ILE A 89 4.52 25.49 8.43
N THR A 90 3.88 24.75 7.52
CA THR A 90 3.59 25.20 6.16
C THR A 90 2.11 25.42 5.89
N ASP A 91 1.22 24.73 6.60
CA ASP A 91 -0.23 24.89 6.49
C ASP A 91 -0.90 24.54 7.82
N ILE A 92 -1.96 25.28 8.17
CA ILE A 92 -2.86 24.96 9.28
C ILE A 92 -4.28 25.02 8.75
N SER A 93 -5.05 23.96 8.98
CA SER A 93 -6.44 23.89 8.55
C SER A 93 -7.31 23.18 9.58
N PHE A 94 -8.63 23.33 9.47
CA PHE A 94 -9.58 22.88 10.48
C PHE A 94 -10.60 21.94 9.87
N ASP A 95 -10.99 20.93 10.65
CA ASP A 95 -12.16 20.10 10.36
C ASP A 95 -13.16 20.18 11.52
N ASP A 96 -14.09 21.13 11.39
CA ASP A 96 -15.19 21.38 12.33
C ASP A 96 -16.05 20.14 12.63
N VAL A 97 -16.06 19.15 11.74
CA VAL A 97 -16.88 17.96 11.88
C VAL A 97 -16.24 16.96 12.85
N THR A 98 -14.93 16.79 12.74
CA THR A 98 -14.14 15.88 13.58
C THR A 98 -13.53 16.59 14.79
N CYS A 99 -13.63 17.93 14.86
CA CYS A 99 -13.02 18.75 15.90
C CYS A 99 -11.48 18.63 15.89
N GLU A 100 -10.90 18.48 14.69
CA GLU A 100 -9.47 18.30 14.46
C GLU A 100 -8.85 19.56 13.82
N VAL A 101 -7.65 19.93 14.28
CA VAL A 101 -6.79 20.91 13.62
C VAL A 101 -5.67 20.17 12.90
N ILE A 102 -5.59 20.32 11.59
CA ILE A 102 -4.61 19.67 10.74
C ILE A 102 -3.41 20.62 10.60
N ILE A 103 -2.26 20.19 11.10
CA ILE A 103 -1.02 20.99 11.09
C ILE A 103 -0.02 20.30 10.17
N GLU A 104 0.36 20.95 9.07
CA GLU A 104 1.38 20.48 8.15
C GLU A 104 2.72 21.14 8.47
N SER A 105 3.75 20.31 8.67
CA SER A 105 5.08 20.79 9.07
C SER A 105 6.18 19.94 8.44
N LYS A 106 7.34 20.55 8.13
CA LYS A 106 8.51 19.79 7.65
C LYS A 106 9.10 18.89 8.73
N LYS A 107 9.03 19.32 10.00
CA LYS A 107 9.53 18.58 11.18
C LYS A 107 8.39 18.31 12.18
N PRO A 108 7.46 17.38 11.85
CA PRO A 108 6.28 17.11 12.67
C PRO A 108 6.61 16.62 14.09
N GLY A 109 7.78 16.01 14.30
CA GLY A 109 8.24 15.60 15.63
C GLY A 109 8.34 16.76 16.63
N LEU A 110 8.62 17.99 16.18
CA LEU A 110 8.65 19.18 17.02
C LEU A 110 7.24 19.69 17.37
N VAL A 111 6.28 19.53 16.44
CA VAL A 111 4.86 19.82 16.67
C VAL A 111 4.24 18.83 17.66
N ILE A 112 4.66 17.55 17.61
CA ILE A 112 4.23 16.52 18.57
C ILE A 112 4.87 16.81 19.94
N GLY A 113 6.17 17.09 19.97
CA GLY A 113 6.95 17.25 21.20
C GLY A 113 7.33 15.91 21.84
N LYS A 114 8.32 15.93 22.76
CA LYS A 114 8.73 14.72 23.49
C LYS A 114 7.54 14.16 24.27
N TYR A 115 7.23 12.87 24.07
CA TYR A 115 6.06 12.22 24.68
C TYR A 115 4.70 12.89 24.34
N GLY A 116 4.62 13.68 23.27
CA GLY A 116 3.38 14.38 22.88
C GLY A 116 3.07 15.59 23.74
N THR A 117 4.07 16.21 24.40
CA THR A 117 3.83 17.38 25.28
C THR A 117 3.26 18.57 24.51
N THR A 118 3.82 18.88 23.34
CA THR A 118 3.42 20.04 22.53
C THR A 118 2.02 19.83 21.95
N SER A 119 1.74 18.65 21.40
CA SER A 119 0.40 18.33 20.87
C SER A 119 -0.67 18.35 21.97
N ARG A 120 -0.37 17.86 23.18
CA ARG A 120 -1.28 17.97 24.32
C ARG A 120 -1.50 19.40 24.77
N GLU A 121 -0.49 20.26 24.70
CA GLU A 121 -0.63 21.68 25.04
C GLU A 121 -1.52 22.41 24.03
N ILE A 122 -1.43 22.08 22.73
CA ILE A 122 -2.35 22.57 21.70
C ILE A 122 -3.80 22.21 22.08
N VAL A 123 -4.07 20.94 22.41
CA VAL A 123 -5.41 20.51 22.85
C VAL A 123 -5.87 21.29 24.07
N LYS A 124 -4.99 21.51 25.05
CA LYS A 124 -5.32 22.20 26.29
C LYS A 124 -5.75 23.65 26.06
N GLN A 125 -5.01 24.39 25.24
CA GLN A 125 -5.24 25.82 25.05
C GLN A 125 -6.33 26.14 24.03
N THR A 126 -6.62 25.20 23.13
CA THR A 126 -7.49 25.43 21.97
C THR A 126 -8.72 24.52 21.94
N GLY A 127 -8.69 23.41 22.68
CA GLY A 127 -9.68 22.33 22.59
C GLY A 127 -9.55 21.48 21.31
N TRP A 128 -8.86 21.93 20.27
CA TRP A 128 -8.75 21.21 19.01
C TRP A 128 -7.83 19.99 19.12
N ALA A 129 -8.22 18.87 18.52
CA ALA A 129 -7.38 17.69 18.44
C ALA A 129 -6.36 17.84 17.28
N PRO A 130 -5.04 17.92 17.54
CA PRO A 130 -4.06 18.13 16.48
C PRO A 130 -3.83 16.85 15.68
N LYS A 131 -4.11 16.93 14.39
CA LYS A 131 -3.72 15.94 13.38
C LYS A 131 -2.49 16.44 12.65
N ILE A 132 -1.34 15.93 13.08
CA ILE A 132 -0.04 16.43 12.62
C ILE A 132 0.37 15.66 11.38
N LEU A 133 0.59 16.37 10.28
CA LEU A 133 0.99 15.82 9.00
C LEU A 133 2.36 16.35 8.59
N ARG A 134 3.09 15.54 7.82
CA ARG A 134 4.34 15.96 7.22
C ARG A 134 4.10 16.75 5.94
N THR A 135 4.86 17.83 5.77
CA THR A 135 5.05 18.49 4.48
C THR A 135 6.13 17.74 3.72
N PRO A 136 5.78 17.11 2.57
CA PRO A 136 6.74 16.28 1.86
C PRO A 136 7.83 17.15 1.21
N PRO A 137 9.09 16.68 1.17
CA PRO A 137 10.18 17.36 0.44
C PRO A 137 9.87 17.57 -1.04
N ILE A 138 9.18 16.60 -1.65
CA ILE A 138 8.69 16.68 -3.02
C ILE A 138 7.18 16.84 -2.97
N ASN A 139 6.65 17.91 -3.57
CA ASN A 139 5.21 18.12 -3.62
C ASN A 139 4.51 16.99 -4.38
N SER A 140 3.54 16.34 -3.73
CA SER A 140 2.67 15.34 -4.35
C SER A 140 1.30 15.95 -4.62
N GLU A 141 0.89 15.96 -5.89
CA GLU A 141 -0.47 16.36 -6.26
C GLU A 141 -1.52 15.39 -5.73
N THR A 142 -1.20 14.11 -5.69
CA THR A 142 -2.08 13.04 -5.22
C THR A 142 -2.43 13.25 -3.76
N ILE A 143 -1.43 13.42 -2.89
CA ILE A 143 -1.65 13.66 -1.47
C ILE A 143 -2.48 14.92 -1.26
N ARG A 144 -2.17 16.01 -1.98
CA ARG A 144 -2.94 17.26 -1.91
C ARG A 144 -4.40 17.03 -2.30
N LYS A 145 -4.67 16.36 -3.42
CA LYS A 145 -6.03 16.03 -3.90
C LYS A 145 -6.78 15.14 -2.89
N ILE A 146 -6.10 14.14 -2.30
CA ILE A 146 -6.67 13.27 -1.26
C ILE A 146 -7.07 14.08 -0.04
N ARG A 147 -6.16 14.89 0.50
CA ARG A 147 -6.42 15.74 1.68
C ARG A 147 -7.60 16.68 1.44
N LEU A 148 -7.66 17.33 0.27
CA LEU A 148 -8.78 18.20 -0.11
C LEU A 148 -10.10 17.44 -0.23
N SER A 149 -10.09 16.23 -0.83
CA SER A 149 -11.27 15.38 -0.95
C SER A 149 -11.82 14.98 0.42
N LEU A 150 -10.95 14.51 1.32
CA LEU A 150 -11.32 14.09 2.67
C LEU A 150 -11.85 15.27 3.50
N ARG A 151 -11.23 16.45 3.39
CA ARG A 151 -11.73 17.69 4.04
C ARG A 151 -13.12 18.06 3.52
N LYS A 152 -13.32 18.07 2.21
CA LYS A 152 -14.62 18.41 1.59
C LYS A 152 -15.74 17.45 2.00
N ASN A 153 -15.41 16.18 2.22
CA ASN A 153 -16.39 15.13 2.53
C ASN A 153 -16.45 14.78 4.03
N SER A 154 -15.88 15.59 4.93
CA SER A 154 -15.77 15.23 6.36
C SER A 154 -17.13 14.95 7.03
N LYS A 155 -18.18 15.71 6.68
CA LYS A 155 -19.56 15.50 7.16
C LYS A 155 -20.11 14.13 6.78
N GLU A 156 -19.93 13.72 5.54
CA GLU A 156 -20.37 12.42 5.06
C GLU A 156 -19.54 11.30 5.68
N ARG A 157 -18.22 11.50 5.74
CA ARG A 157 -17.29 10.56 6.36
C ARG A 157 -17.62 10.32 7.83
N LYS A 158 -17.98 11.34 8.61
CA LYS A 158 -18.43 11.18 9.99
C LYS A 158 -19.68 10.32 10.10
N LYS A 159 -20.69 10.55 9.24
CA LYS A 159 -21.89 9.70 9.20
C LYS A 159 -21.57 8.25 8.85
N PHE A 160 -20.67 8.05 7.89
CA PHE A 160 -20.17 6.72 7.52
C PHE A 160 -19.51 6.03 8.72
N LEU A 161 -18.57 6.69 9.40
CA LEU A 161 -17.90 6.15 10.58
C LEU A 161 -18.90 5.82 11.69
N GLN A 162 -19.90 6.66 11.93
CA GLN A 162 -20.94 6.40 12.94
C GLN A 162 -21.81 5.18 12.61
N LYS A 163 -22.15 4.97 11.33
CA LYS A 163 -22.86 3.76 10.87
C LYS A 163 -21.98 2.53 11.02
N LEU A 164 -20.72 2.63 10.58
CA LEU A 164 -19.74 1.56 10.65
C LEU A 164 -19.44 1.14 12.08
N GLY A 165 -19.26 2.10 13.00
CA GLY A 165 -18.98 1.81 14.40
C GLY A 165 -20.10 1.02 15.06
N LYS A 166 -21.36 1.31 14.73
CA LYS A 166 -22.52 0.50 15.17
C LYS A 166 -22.52 -0.91 14.60
N ARG A 167 -22.04 -1.10 13.36
CA ARG A 167 -21.94 -2.42 12.72
C ARG A 167 -20.79 -3.27 13.30
N ILE A 168 -19.63 -2.66 13.57
CA ILE A 168 -18.47 -3.34 14.17
C ILE A 168 -18.77 -3.77 15.60
N HIS A 169 -19.42 -2.90 16.38
CA HIS A 169 -19.65 -3.10 17.81
C HIS A 169 -21.03 -3.71 18.14
N ARG A 170 -21.69 -4.33 17.17
CA ARG A 170 -22.86 -5.18 17.45
C ARG A 170 -22.41 -6.47 18.13
N GLU A 171 -23.34 -7.13 18.79
CA GLU A 171 -23.12 -8.47 19.34
C GLU A 171 -22.95 -9.49 18.19
N ALA A 172 -22.07 -10.47 18.38
CA ALA A 172 -21.98 -11.61 17.48
C ALA A 172 -23.28 -12.42 17.57
N LEU A 173 -23.87 -12.77 16.43
CA LEU A 173 -25.17 -13.45 16.37
C LEU A 173 -25.05 -14.97 16.54
N PHE A 174 -23.89 -15.52 16.18
CA PHE A 174 -23.63 -16.95 16.14
C PHE A 174 -22.27 -17.25 16.76
N ASP A 175 -22.09 -18.47 17.25
CA ASP A 175 -20.77 -18.97 17.66
C ASP A 175 -19.85 -19.14 16.46
N ASN A 176 -18.57 -18.84 16.64
CA ASN A 176 -17.54 -19.00 15.59
C ASN A 176 -17.07 -20.45 15.47
N ASP A 177 -17.97 -21.31 14.96
CA ASP A 177 -17.74 -22.75 14.84
C ASP A 177 -16.96 -23.15 13.58
N TRP A 178 -16.94 -22.27 12.58
CA TRP A 178 -16.19 -22.47 11.35
C TRP A 178 -15.58 -21.17 10.84
N VAL A 179 -14.47 -21.32 10.13
CA VAL A 179 -13.86 -20.26 9.34
C VAL A 179 -13.53 -20.88 7.99
N ARG A 180 -13.86 -20.20 6.89
CA ARG A 180 -13.55 -20.68 5.54
C ARG A 180 -13.07 -19.54 4.64
N LEU A 181 -12.33 -19.92 3.61
CA LEU A 181 -11.73 -19.01 2.63
C LEU A 181 -12.09 -19.48 1.22
N THR A 182 -12.77 -18.63 0.44
CA THR A 182 -13.02 -18.85 -0.99
C THR A 182 -11.99 -18.11 -1.82
N SER A 183 -11.44 -18.79 -2.81
CA SER A 183 -10.45 -18.26 -3.75
C SER A 183 -11.15 -17.57 -4.92
N LEU A 184 -11.28 -16.23 -4.94
CA LEU A 184 -12.00 -15.51 -6.02
C LEU A 184 -11.10 -15.04 -7.16
N GLY A 185 -9.78 -15.10 -6.99
CA GLY A 185 -8.78 -14.76 -8.00
C GLY A 185 -7.37 -14.80 -7.42
N GLY A 186 -6.36 -14.96 -8.27
CA GLY A 186 -4.96 -15.01 -7.84
C GLY A 186 -4.52 -16.35 -7.24
N PHE A 187 -5.22 -17.45 -7.51
CA PHE A 187 -4.78 -18.80 -7.13
C PHE A 187 -4.38 -19.61 -8.35
N ARG A 188 -3.13 -20.11 -8.36
CA ARG A 188 -2.44 -20.74 -9.50
C ARG A 188 -2.25 -19.82 -10.71
N GLU A 189 -2.27 -18.52 -10.47
CA GLU A 189 -2.02 -17.44 -11.41
C GLU A 189 -1.44 -16.24 -10.65
N VAL A 190 -0.88 -15.28 -11.40
CA VAL A 190 -0.54 -13.93 -10.92
C VAL A 190 -1.53 -12.96 -11.56
N GLY A 191 -2.07 -12.02 -10.78
CA GLY A 191 -3.14 -11.13 -11.21
C GLY A 191 -4.46 -11.34 -10.44
N ARG A 192 -5.28 -10.29 -10.38
CA ARG A 192 -6.64 -10.29 -9.81
C ARG A 192 -6.78 -10.93 -8.42
N SER A 193 -5.79 -10.75 -7.55
CA SER A 193 -5.80 -11.25 -6.18
C SER A 193 -7.08 -10.84 -5.46
N CYS A 194 -7.84 -11.82 -4.99
CA CYS A 194 -9.11 -11.61 -4.30
C CYS A 194 -9.47 -12.85 -3.49
N LEU A 195 -9.46 -12.72 -2.17
CA LEU A 195 -9.77 -13.82 -1.24
C LEU A 195 -10.99 -13.44 -0.42
N PHE A 196 -11.90 -14.38 -0.23
CA PHE A 196 -13.12 -14.14 0.53
C PHE A 196 -13.16 -14.97 1.80
N LEU A 197 -12.87 -14.33 2.92
CA LEU A 197 -12.91 -14.92 4.25
C LEU A 197 -14.31 -14.80 4.84
N GLN A 198 -14.81 -15.91 5.38
CA GLN A 198 -16.15 -15.97 5.93
C GLN A 198 -16.13 -16.65 7.29
N THR A 199 -16.89 -16.09 8.22
CA THR A 199 -17.31 -16.68 9.49
C THR A 199 -18.85 -16.73 9.53
N PRO A 200 -19.47 -17.36 10.54
CA PRO A 200 -20.90 -17.26 10.76
C PRO A 200 -21.43 -15.82 10.87
N ASN A 201 -20.58 -14.89 11.33
CA ASN A 201 -20.98 -13.52 11.64
C ASN A 201 -20.52 -12.48 10.62
N SER A 202 -19.45 -12.78 9.88
CA SER A 202 -18.69 -11.77 9.15
C SER A 202 -18.18 -12.27 7.79
N LYS A 203 -18.12 -11.35 6.84
CA LYS A 203 -17.61 -11.56 5.48
C LYS A 203 -16.58 -10.47 5.16
N VAL A 204 -15.35 -10.87 4.84
CA VAL A 204 -14.23 -9.95 4.59
C VAL A 204 -13.55 -10.32 3.28
N LEU A 205 -13.32 -9.33 2.42
CA LEU A 205 -12.43 -9.48 1.26
C LEU A 205 -11.00 -9.11 1.65
N LEU A 206 -10.04 -9.93 1.22
CA LEU A 206 -8.61 -9.62 1.26
C LEU A 206 -8.16 -9.41 -0.18
N ASP A 207 -7.75 -8.18 -0.47
CA ASP A 207 -7.52 -7.64 -1.81
C ASP A 207 -8.73 -7.73 -2.74
N CYS A 208 -8.69 -6.92 -3.80
CA CYS A 208 -9.64 -6.96 -4.91
C CYS A 208 -8.96 -6.33 -6.13
N GLY A 209 -8.11 -7.13 -6.79
CA GLY A 209 -7.26 -6.66 -7.88
C GLY A 209 -7.80 -6.88 -9.29
N VAL A 210 -7.05 -6.41 -10.27
CA VAL A 210 -7.25 -6.68 -11.70
C VAL A 210 -6.02 -7.38 -12.28
N ASN A 211 -6.22 -8.35 -13.15
CA ASN A 211 -5.15 -8.86 -13.99
C ASN A 211 -4.98 -7.92 -15.19
N VAL A 212 -3.98 -7.04 -15.12
CA VAL A 212 -3.68 -6.05 -16.18
C VAL A 212 -3.26 -6.69 -17.51
N ALA A 213 -2.87 -7.96 -17.50
CA ALA A 213 -2.56 -8.75 -18.70
C ALA A 213 -3.76 -9.59 -19.19
N GLY A 214 -4.92 -9.50 -18.52
CA GLY A 214 -6.14 -10.18 -18.92
C GLY A 214 -6.60 -9.74 -20.31
N VAL A 215 -6.96 -10.72 -21.14
CA VAL A 215 -7.40 -10.48 -22.54
C VAL A 215 -8.90 -10.23 -22.63
N ASP A 216 -9.65 -10.64 -21.61
CA ASP A 216 -11.10 -10.47 -21.50
C ASP A 216 -11.53 -10.29 -20.04
N ASP A 217 -12.79 -9.91 -19.82
CA ASP A 217 -13.35 -9.70 -18.47
C ASP A 217 -13.23 -10.95 -17.57
N LYS A 218 -13.30 -12.15 -18.16
CA LYS A 218 -13.26 -13.43 -17.43
C LYS A 218 -11.88 -13.75 -16.88
N THR A 219 -10.83 -13.18 -17.48
CA THR A 219 -9.43 -13.36 -17.09
C THR A 219 -8.87 -12.12 -16.38
N ALA A 220 -9.45 -10.95 -16.62
CA ALA A 220 -9.08 -9.68 -16.01
C ALA A 220 -9.60 -9.52 -14.58
N PHE A 221 -10.82 -10.00 -14.28
CA PHE A 221 -11.49 -9.67 -13.02
C PHE A 221 -11.67 -10.86 -12.07
N PRO A 222 -11.77 -10.60 -10.74
CA PRO A 222 -12.15 -11.61 -9.77
C PRO A 222 -13.58 -12.15 -9.99
N PHE A 223 -13.83 -13.39 -9.56
CA PHE A 223 -15.14 -14.04 -9.65
C PHE A 223 -16.10 -13.55 -8.55
N LEU A 224 -16.65 -12.34 -8.70
CA LEU A 224 -17.61 -11.78 -7.75
C LEU A 224 -19.05 -12.29 -7.94
N ASN A 225 -19.30 -13.07 -8.99
CA ASN A 225 -20.59 -13.66 -9.34
C ASN A 225 -20.86 -15.02 -8.67
N VAL A 226 -20.09 -15.38 -7.63
CA VAL A 226 -20.28 -16.64 -6.89
C VAL A 226 -21.46 -16.54 -5.92
N PRO A 227 -22.22 -17.63 -5.68
CA PRO A 227 -23.44 -17.58 -4.86
C PRO A 227 -23.23 -17.09 -3.43
N GLU A 228 -22.06 -17.34 -2.85
CA GLU A 228 -21.73 -16.96 -1.49
C GLU A 228 -21.36 -15.47 -1.31
N PHE A 229 -21.07 -14.76 -2.41
CA PHE A 229 -20.64 -13.37 -2.40
C PHE A 229 -21.83 -12.42 -2.58
N ASN A 230 -22.01 -11.51 -1.63
CA ASN A 230 -23.03 -10.47 -1.68
C ASN A 230 -22.45 -9.18 -1.09
N LEU A 231 -22.50 -8.09 -1.86
CA LEU A 231 -21.97 -6.78 -1.47
C LEU A 231 -22.65 -6.22 -0.21
N ASN A 232 -23.95 -6.46 -0.03
CA ASN A 232 -24.70 -5.95 1.12
C ASN A 232 -24.24 -6.59 2.43
N ASP A 233 -23.73 -7.82 2.37
CA ASP A 233 -23.27 -8.55 3.55
C ASP A 233 -21.77 -8.37 3.81
N LEU A 234 -21.02 -7.74 2.89
CA LEU A 234 -19.58 -7.55 3.02
C LEU A 234 -19.27 -6.55 4.14
N ASP A 235 -18.55 -6.97 5.18
CA ASP A 235 -18.22 -6.14 6.34
C ASP A 235 -17.02 -5.24 6.09
N ALA A 236 -16.02 -5.74 5.36
CA ALA A 236 -14.78 -5.02 5.12
C ALA A 236 -14.06 -5.52 3.86
N VAL A 237 -13.29 -4.62 3.26
CA VAL A 237 -12.21 -4.95 2.32
C VAL A 237 -10.89 -4.62 3.01
N ILE A 238 -9.91 -5.50 2.98
CA ILE A 238 -8.56 -5.27 3.49
C ILE A 238 -7.63 -5.30 2.30
N LEU A 239 -6.86 -4.24 2.11
CA LEU A 239 -5.91 -4.11 1.02
C LEU A 239 -4.49 -4.21 1.56
N THR A 240 -3.75 -5.20 1.07
CA THR A 240 -2.37 -5.48 1.49
C THR A 240 -1.41 -4.41 0.99
N HIS A 241 -1.49 -4.06 -0.29
CA HIS A 241 -0.61 -3.07 -0.91
C HIS A 241 -1.22 -2.50 -2.18
N ALA A 242 -0.54 -1.53 -2.78
CA ALA A 242 -1.14 -0.65 -3.77
C ALA A 242 -1.13 -1.14 -5.23
N HIS A 243 -0.49 -2.27 -5.56
CA HIS A 243 -0.44 -2.71 -6.95
C HIS A 243 -1.84 -3.07 -7.48
N LEU A 244 -2.05 -2.86 -8.79
CA LEU A 244 -3.37 -2.98 -9.42
C LEU A 244 -3.92 -4.41 -9.37
N ASP A 245 -3.06 -5.42 -9.39
CA ASP A 245 -3.40 -6.83 -9.19
C ASP A 245 -3.84 -7.17 -7.76
N HIS A 246 -3.79 -6.22 -6.84
CA HIS A 246 -4.36 -6.32 -5.49
C HIS A 246 -5.43 -5.25 -5.20
N SER A 247 -5.33 -4.06 -5.81
CA SER A 247 -6.21 -2.92 -5.49
C SER A 247 -7.12 -2.46 -6.62
N GLY A 248 -6.86 -2.87 -7.86
CA GLY A 248 -7.40 -2.25 -9.07
C GLY A 248 -8.91 -2.37 -9.24
N PHE A 249 -9.54 -3.37 -8.60
CA PHE A 249 -10.96 -3.66 -8.74
C PHE A 249 -11.79 -3.20 -7.53
N ILE A 250 -11.17 -2.61 -6.51
CA ILE A 250 -11.89 -2.01 -5.37
C ILE A 250 -12.94 -0.98 -5.80
N PRO A 251 -12.69 -0.06 -6.76
CA PRO A 251 -13.69 0.93 -7.17
C PRO A 251 -14.95 0.28 -7.78
N TYR A 252 -14.81 -0.88 -8.43
CA TYR A 252 -15.95 -1.64 -8.96
C TYR A 252 -16.94 -2.02 -7.86
N LEU A 253 -16.46 -2.37 -6.66
CA LEU A 253 -17.34 -2.69 -5.53
C LEU A 253 -18.27 -1.51 -5.18
N TYR A 254 -17.74 -0.28 -5.17
CA TYR A 254 -18.50 0.93 -4.90
C TYR A 254 -19.43 1.30 -6.06
N HIS A 255 -18.99 1.08 -7.30
CA HIS A 255 -19.84 1.23 -8.48
C HIS A 255 -21.13 0.38 -8.37
N TYR A 256 -21.00 -0.83 -7.82
CA TYR A 256 -22.10 -1.77 -7.60
C TYR A 256 -22.77 -1.68 -6.22
N GLY A 257 -22.48 -0.63 -5.44
CA GLY A 257 -23.24 -0.30 -4.22
C GLY A 257 -22.64 -0.80 -2.91
N TYR A 258 -21.36 -1.19 -2.87
CA TYR A 258 -20.67 -1.40 -1.59
C TYR A 258 -20.62 -0.10 -0.77
N GLU A 259 -21.04 -0.15 0.49
CA GLU A 259 -21.02 1.02 1.40
C GLU A 259 -20.03 0.88 2.58
N GLY A 260 -19.29 -0.23 2.64
CA GLY A 260 -18.41 -0.57 3.75
C GLY A 260 -17.00 0.03 3.65
N PRO A 261 -16.12 -0.26 4.62
CA PRO A 261 -14.77 0.27 4.69
C PRO A 261 -13.75 -0.50 3.83
N VAL A 262 -12.72 0.22 3.40
CA VAL A 262 -11.43 -0.37 2.98
C VAL A 262 -10.38 -0.08 4.04
N TYR A 263 -9.68 -1.11 4.53
CA TYR A 263 -8.57 -0.98 5.48
C TYR A 263 -7.23 -1.20 4.79
N CYS A 264 -6.29 -0.27 4.94
CA CYS A 264 -4.92 -0.38 4.43
C CYS A 264 -3.98 0.56 5.18
N THR A 265 -2.70 0.59 4.82
CA THR A 265 -1.78 1.61 5.36
C THR A 265 -1.95 2.96 4.65
N THR A 266 -1.49 4.03 5.28
CA THR A 266 -1.56 5.38 4.69
C THR A 266 -0.86 5.49 3.33
N PRO A 267 0.37 4.98 3.14
CA PRO A 267 1.02 5.00 1.83
C PRO A 267 0.26 4.16 0.80
N THR A 268 -0.28 3.00 1.22
CA THR A 268 -1.08 2.15 0.31
C THR A 268 -2.29 2.90 -0.24
N ARG A 269 -3.07 3.60 0.61
CA ARG A 269 -4.18 4.44 0.13
C ARG A 269 -3.73 5.45 -0.93
N ASP A 270 -2.65 6.17 -0.66
CA ASP A 270 -2.18 7.26 -1.52
C ASP A 270 -1.71 6.73 -2.87
N VAL A 271 -0.91 5.67 -2.87
CA VAL A 271 -0.42 5.03 -4.09
C VAL A 271 -1.55 4.32 -4.85
N THR A 272 -2.48 3.64 -4.18
CA THR A 272 -3.65 3.03 -4.84
C THR A 272 -4.49 4.07 -5.55
N THR A 273 -4.71 5.24 -4.93
CA THR A 273 -5.45 6.34 -5.54
C THR A 273 -4.74 6.88 -6.79
N LEU A 274 -3.41 6.99 -6.76
CA LEU A 274 -2.60 7.36 -7.92
C LEU A 274 -2.75 6.33 -9.05
N LEU A 275 -2.55 5.05 -8.75
CA LEU A 275 -2.54 3.99 -9.76
C LEU A 275 -3.94 3.72 -10.35
N GLN A 276 -5.01 3.82 -9.56
CA GLN A 276 -6.38 3.69 -10.08
C GLN A 276 -6.76 4.84 -11.01
N GLN A 277 -6.30 6.07 -10.72
CA GLN A 277 -6.51 7.22 -11.61
C GLN A 277 -5.71 7.05 -12.91
N ASP A 278 -4.44 6.66 -12.82
CA ASP A 278 -3.60 6.37 -13.99
C ASP A 278 -4.20 5.26 -14.85
N HIS A 279 -4.72 4.19 -14.21
CA HIS A 279 -5.36 3.09 -14.93
C HIS A 279 -6.59 3.53 -15.71
N LEU A 280 -7.43 4.39 -15.11
CA LEU A 280 -8.56 5.01 -15.80
C LEU A 280 -8.08 5.88 -16.96
N ASP A 281 -7.08 6.73 -16.76
CA ASP A 281 -6.57 7.63 -17.80
C ASP A 281 -5.99 6.84 -19.00
N ILE A 282 -5.24 5.76 -18.73
CA ILE A 282 -4.72 4.87 -19.78
C ILE A 282 -5.87 4.16 -20.50
N SER A 283 -6.82 3.60 -19.76
CA SER A 283 -8.01 2.93 -20.30
C SER A 283 -8.80 3.82 -21.26
N HIS A 284 -8.98 5.11 -20.93
CA HIS A 284 -9.66 6.07 -21.81
C HIS A 284 -8.83 6.44 -23.04
N ARG A 285 -7.50 6.53 -22.93
CA ARG A 285 -6.61 6.83 -24.07
C ARG A 285 -6.50 5.67 -25.07
N GLU A 286 -6.66 4.45 -24.60
CA GLU A 286 -6.60 3.23 -25.41
C GLU A 286 -7.98 2.73 -25.87
N ASP A 287 -9.06 3.50 -25.64
CA ASP A 287 -10.45 3.11 -25.97
C ASP A 287 -10.87 1.74 -25.40
N LYS A 288 -10.35 1.38 -24.22
CA LYS A 288 -10.66 0.13 -23.50
C LYS A 288 -11.33 0.44 -22.17
N PRO A 289 -12.63 0.77 -22.13
CA PRO A 289 -13.28 1.29 -20.93
C PRO A 289 -13.27 0.29 -19.77
N LEU A 290 -12.98 0.78 -18.57
CA LEU A 290 -13.08 0.02 -17.33
C LEU A 290 -14.51 0.04 -16.76
N PRO A 291 -14.93 -0.99 -16.00
CA PRO A 291 -16.28 -1.08 -15.44
C PRO A 291 -16.48 -0.23 -14.17
N PHE A 292 -15.74 0.86 -14.04
CA PHE A 292 -15.84 1.86 -12.97
C PHE A 292 -15.27 3.19 -13.47
N ASN A 293 -15.52 4.27 -12.75
CA ASN A 293 -15.09 5.62 -13.13
C ASN A 293 -14.47 6.38 -11.95
N ILE A 294 -14.06 7.63 -12.19
CA ILE A 294 -13.40 8.49 -11.20
C ILE A 294 -14.25 8.78 -9.96
N LYS A 295 -15.58 8.74 -10.04
CA LYS A 295 -16.47 8.91 -8.88
C LYS A 295 -16.35 7.72 -7.94
N ASP A 296 -16.22 6.52 -8.49
CA ASP A 296 -16.09 5.28 -7.72
C ASP A 296 -14.76 5.23 -6.97
N VAL A 297 -13.68 5.71 -7.59
CA VAL A 297 -12.37 5.89 -6.93
C VAL A 297 -12.46 6.89 -5.76
N LYS A 298 -13.20 7.99 -5.94
CA LYS A 298 -13.42 8.98 -4.87
C LYS A 298 -14.26 8.42 -3.74
N GLU A 299 -15.26 7.59 -4.05
CA GLU A 299 -16.08 6.94 -3.04
C GLU A 299 -15.26 5.92 -2.23
N ALA A 300 -14.45 5.09 -2.91
CA ALA A 300 -13.50 4.20 -2.25
C ALA A 300 -12.55 4.96 -1.31
N LEU A 301 -12.00 6.09 -1.77
CA LEU A 301 -11.14 6.94 -0.96
C LEU A 301 -11.85 7.48 0.29
N ASN A 302 -13.10 7.95 0.15
CA ASN A 302 -13.89 8.49 1.26
C ASN A 302 -14.16 7.44 2.35
N LYS A 303 -14.28 6.17 1.96
CA LYS A 303 -14.57 5.02 2.83
C LYS A 303 -13.31 4.29 3.29
N THR A 304 -12.13 4.73 2.84
CA THR A 304 -10.86 4.16 3.29
C THR A 304 -10.52 4.60 4.72
N ILE A 305 -10.12 3.64 5.55
CA ILE A 305 -9.62 3.82 6.91
C ILE A 305 -8.18 3.32 6.92
N THR A 306 -7.26 4.25 7.18
CA THR A 306 -5.82 3.94 7.20
C THR A 306 -5.37 3.51 8.58
N LEU A 307 -4.56 2.46 8.65
CA LEU A 307 -4.00 1.90 9.88
C LEU A 307 -2.47 1.91 9.81
N ASP A 308 -1.82 2.13 10.95
CA ASP A 308 -0.37 1.96 11.07
C ASP A 308 0.00 0.49 11.30
N TYR A 309 1.26 0.14 11.08
CA TYR A 309 1.73 -1.21 11.40
C TYR A 309 1.61 -1.52 12.90
N GLY A 310 1.14 -2.71 13.23
CA GLY A 310 0.98 -3.17 14.62
C GLY A 310 -0.26 -2.61 15.33
N GLU A 311 -1.07 -1.81 14.65
CA GLU A 311 -2.33 -1.29 15.18
C GLU A 311 -3.40 -2.40 15.19
N VAL A 312 -3.89 -2.77 16.37
CA VAL A 312 -4.97 -3.75 16.54
C VAL A 312 -6.32 -3.06 16.41
N THR A 313 -7.11 -3.47 15.43
CA THR A 313 -8.32 -2.76 15.00
C THR A 313 -9.50 -3.71 14.88
N ASP A 314 -10.59 -3.44 15.57
CA ASP A 314 -11.84 -4.18 15.42
C ASP A 314 -12.47 -3.83 14.06
N ILE A 315 -12.67 -4.82 13.18
CA ILE A 315 -13.24 -4.60 11.84
C ILE A 315 -14.62 -5.25 11.66
N SER A 316 -14.98 -6.17 12.56
CA SER A 316 -16.29 -6.79 12.72
C SER A 316 -16.49 -7.21 14.19
N PRO A 317 -17.66 -7.74 14.58
CA PRO A 317 -17.90 -8.23 15.95
C PRO A 317 -16.92 -9.30 16.44
N ASP A 318 -16.37 -10.07 15.50
CA ASP A 318 -15.59 -11.28 15.75
C ASP A 318 -14.20 -11.26 15.08
N ILE A 319 -13.82 -10.20 14.37
CA ILE A 319 -12.51 -10.12 13.70
C ILE A 319 -11.77 -8.85 14.11
N ARG A 320 -10.54 -9.03 14.59
CA ARG A 320 -9.55 -7.93 14.75
C ARG A 320 -8.46 -8.05 13.71
N LEU A 321 -8.15 -6.94 13.06
CA LEU A 321 -7.08 -6.79 12.07
C LEU A 321 -5.83 -6.21 12.72
N THR A 322 -4.67 -6.71 12.32
CA THR A 322 -3.37 -6.05 12.50
C THR A 322 -2.58 -6.11 11.21
N LEU A 323 -2.11 -4.96 10.74
CA LEU A 323 -1.24 -4.87 9.57
C LEU A 323 0.23 -4.96 10.00
N HIS A 324 1.01 -5.79 9.32
CA HIS A 324 2.44 -5.95 9.57
C HIS A 324 3.25 -5.65 8.32
N ASN A 325 4.47 -5.10 8.44
CA ASN A 325 5.31 -4.82 7.28
C ASN A 325 5.55 -6.07 6.42
N ALA A 326 5.30 -5.96 5.11
CA ALA A 326 5.60 -7.01 4.14
C ALA A 326 6.93 -6.78 3.37
N GLY A 327 7.51 -5.58 3.43
CA GLY A 327 8.79 -5.27 2.78
C GLY A 327 8.77 -5.27 1.25
N HIS A 328 7.59 -5.28 0.63
CA HIS A 328 7.43 -5.41 -0.83
C HIS A 328 7.47 -4.06 -1.56
N ILE A 329 6.56 -3.16 -1.19
CA ILE A 329 6.51 -1.74 -1.60
C ILE A 329 6.19 -0.86 -0.39
N VAL A 330 6.30 0.47 -0.53
CA VAL A 330 5.96 1.40 0.57
C VAL A 330 4.54 1.16 1.07
N GLY A 331 4.38 0.98 2.38
CA GLY A 331 3.10 0.67 3.00
C GLY A 331 2.59 -0.76 2.83
N SER A 332 3.29 -1.63 2.09
CA SER A 332 2.87 -3.03 1.91
C SER A 332 2.70 -3.77 3.24
N ALA A 333 1.60 -4.50 3.37
CA ALA A 333 1.19 -5.08 4.63
C ALA A 333 0.75 -6.54 4.50
N MET A 334 1.15 -7.35 5.48
CA MET A 334 0.53 -8.63 5.78
C MET A 334 -0.66 -8.39 6.71
N ALA A 335 -1.79 -9.02 6.43
CA ALA A 335 -3.00 -8.94 7.25
C ALA A 335 -3.04 -10.10 8.25
N HIS A 336 -2.87 -9.81 9.54
CA HIS A 336 -3.13 -10.75 10.63
C HIS A 336 -4.56 -10.55 11.14
N LEU A 337 -5.34 -11.63 11.12
CA LEU A 337 -6.73 -11.65 11.56
C LEU A 337 -6.87 -12.54 12.78
N HIS A 338 -7.28 -11.92 13.88
CA HIS A 338 -7.69 -12.61 15.11
C HIS A 338 -9.19 -12.84 15.08
N ILE A 339 -9.62 -14.11 14.97
CA ILE A 339 -11.03 -14.47 14.75
C ILE A 339 -11.62 -15.13 16.01
N GLY A 340 -12.78 -14.63 16.44
CA GLY A 340 -13.44 -14.98 17.70
C GLY A 340 -12.59 -14.62 18.91
N ASP A 341 -12.63 -15.45 19.96
CA ASP A 341 -11.74 -15.35 21.13
C ASP A 341 -10.35 -15.94 20.84
N GLY A 342 -9.85 -15.77 19.62
CA GLY A 342 -8.63 -16.39 19.13
C GLY A 342 -8.76 -17.89 18.87
N LYS A 343 -9.97 -18.38 18.60
CA LYS A 343 -10.19 -19.80 18.23
C LYS A 343 -9.42 -20.16 16.97
N HIS A 344 -9.33 -19.22 16.02
CA HIS A 344 -8.52 -19.35 14.82
C HIS A 344 -7.91 -17.99 14.45
N ASN A 345 -6.63 -17.97 14.13
CA ASN A 345 -5.91 -16.80 13.70
C ASN A 345 -5.31 -17.08 12.33
N PHE A 346 -5.47 -16.12 11.45
CA PHE A 346 -5.15 -16.25 10.04
C PHE A 346 -4.19 -15.14 9.64
N VAL A 347 -3.21 -15.46 8.80
CA VAL A 347 -2.36 -14.45 8.16
C VAL A 347 -2.46 -14.56 6.66
N TYR A 348 -2.68 -13.44 5.99
CA TYR A 348 -2.47 -13.32 4.55
C TYR A 348 -1.28 -12.40 4.29
N THR A 349 -0.29 -12.88 3.52
CA THR A 349 0.94 -12.13 3.31
C THR A 349 0.78 -10.98 2.32
N GLY A 350 -0.15 -11.08 1.36
CA GLY A 350 -0.02 -10.36 0.10
C GLY A 350 1.33 -10.68 -0.56
N ASP A 351 1.87 -9.73 -1.32
CA ASP A 351 3.24 -9.79 -1.79
C ASP A 351 4.23 -9.37 -0.71
N PHE A 352 5.35 -10.08 -0.59
CA PHE A 352 6.33 -9.79 0.46
C PHE A 352 7.78 -10.08 0.08
N LYS A 353 8.70 -9.33 0.71
CA LYS A 353 10.15 -9.53 0.62
C LYS A 353 10.73 -9.86 1.99
N ASN A 354 11.19 -11.10 2.18
CA ASN A 354 11.87 -11.54 3.40
C ASN A 354 13.38 -11.24 3.38
N GLU A 355 13.74 -10.05 2.90
CA GLU A 355 15.10 -9.54 2.83
C GLU A 355 15.06 -8.01 2.92
N LYS A 356 16.04 -7.42 3.62
CA LYS A 356 16.17 -5.97 3.69
C LYS A 356 16.56 -5.44 2.30
N SER A 357 15.81 -4.47 1.80
CA SER A 357 16.17 -3.72 0.59
C SER A 357 16.77 -2.35 0.97
N ARG A 358 17.19 -1.55 -0.02
CA ARG A 358 17.66 -0.19 0.28
C ARG A 358 16.51 0.70 0.76
N LEU A 359 15.32 0.49 0.18
CA LEU A 359 14.10 1.24 0.46
C LEU A 359 13.34 0.75 1.71
N LEU A 360 13.30 -0.55 2.00
CA LEU A 360 12.36 -1.14 2.97
C LEU A 360 13.03 -2.14 3.93
N GLU A 361 12.46 -2.24 5.14
CA GLU A 361 12.76 -3.33 6.07
C GLU A 361 12.17 -4.67 5.56
N PRO A 362 12.76 -5.82 5.95
CA PRO A 362 12.24 -7.14 5.58
C PRO A 362 10.85 -7.39 6.18
N SER A 363 10.13 -8.34 5.58
CA SER A 363 8.84 -8.79 6.09
C SER A 363 8.90 -9.28 7.55
N VAL A 364 7.80 -9.06 8.27
CA VAL A 364 7.62 -9.62 9.61
C VAL A 364 7.37 -11.12 9.52
N SER A 365 8.08 -11.91 10.34
CA SER A 365 7.90 -13.36 10.47
C SER A 365 7.46 -13.81 11.87
N ARG A 366 7.11 -12.85 12.73
CA ARG A 366 6.66 -13.10 14.10
C ARG A 366 5.28 -12.51 14.33
N PHE A 367 4.36 -13.37 14.73
CA PHE A 367 2.97 -13.03 15.01
C PHE A 367 2.57 -13.52 16.41
N PRO A 368 1.50 -12.99 17.03
CA PRO A 368 1.07 -13.44 18.36
C PRO A 368 0.61 -14.91 18.37
N ARG A 369 -0.29 -15.27 17.46
CA ARG A 369 -0.85 -16.62 17.28
C ARG A 369 -1.33 -16.76 15.84
N ILE A 370 -1.04 -17.89 15.20
CA ILE A 370 -1.44 -18.21 13.82
C ILE A 370 -1.72 -19.71 13.71
N GLU A 371 -2.85 -20.07 13.10
CA GLU A 371 -3.24 -21.44 12.79
C GLU A 371 -3.16 -21.70 11.29
N SER A 372 -3.61 -20.73 10.48
CA SER A 372 -3.56 -20.79 9.02
C SER A 372 -2.83 -19.58 8.44
N MET A 373 -2.11 -19.81 7.33
CA MET A 373 -1.50 -18.74 6.55
C MET A 373 -1.82 -18.91 5.07
N VAL A 374 -2.05 -17.82 4.35
CA VAL A 374 -1.99 -17.75 2.88
C VAL A 374 -0.75 -16.95 2.50
N MET A 375 0.13 -17.51 1.67
CA MET A 375 1.34 -16.83 1.20
C MET A 375 1.48 -16.85 -0.33
N GLU A 376 2.15 -15.83 -0.87
CA GLU A 376 2.47 -15.75 -2.30
C GLU A 376 3.47 -16.83 -2.76
N SER A 377 3.55 -17.04 -4.08
CA SER A 377 4.44 -18.01 -4.73
C SER A 377 4.97 -17.56 -6.08
N THR A 378 5.16 -16.25 -6.27
CA THR A 378 5.63 -15.67 -7.54
C THR A 378 6.94 -16.31 -8.01
N TYR A 379 7.86 -16.54 -7.07
CA TYR A 379 9.13 -17.25 -7.25
C TYR A 379 9.12 -18.62 -6.55
N GLY A 380 8.00 -19.34 -6.65
CA GLY A 380 7.79 -20.61 -5.97
C GLY A 380 8.53 -21.80 -6.58
N GLY A 381 9.03 -21.73 -7.82
CA GLY A 381 9.74 -22.85 -8.46
C GLY A 381 11.14 -23.09 -7.89
N HIS A 382 11.64 -24.32 -7.93
CA HIS A 382 13.02 -24.62 -7.47
C HIS A 382 14.11 -23.84 -8.22
N GLU A 383 13.89 -23.49 -9.49
CA GLU A 383 14.79 -22.68 -10.32
C GLU A 383 14.67 -21.16 -10.07
N ASP A 384 13.65 -20.73 -9.31
CA ASP A 384 13.37 -19.31 -9.06
C ASP A 384 14.27 -18.73 -7.93
N VAL A 385 15.57 -18.97 -8.01
CA VAL A 385 16.57 -18.43 -7.11
C VAL A 385 17.23 -17.22 -7.74
N THR A 386 17.22 -16.10 -7.03
CA THR A 386 17.80 -14.85 -7.53
C THR A 386 19.24 -14.65 -7.02
N PRO A 387 20.09 -13.93 -7.77
CA PRO A 387 21.41 -13.55 -7.27
C PRO A 387 21.26 -12.58 -6.09
N THR A 388 22.31 -12.48 -5.28
CA THR A 388 22.33 -11.53 -4.16
C THR A 388 22.20 -10.09 -4.66
N ARG A 389 21.66 -9.19 -3.83
CA ARG A 389 21.52 -7.77 -4.16
C ARG A 389 22.83 -7.14 -4.64
N ASN A 390 23.95 -7.42 -3.98
CA ASN A 390 25.27 -6.90 -4.36
C ASN A 390 25.71 -7.38 -5.76
N THR A 391 25.42 -8.64 -6.11
CA THR A 391 25.70 -9.17 -7.45
C THR A 391 24.82 -8.47 -8.50
N ALA A 392 23.52 -8.33 -8.20
CA ALA A 392 22.57 -7.65 -9.08
C ALA A 392 22.96 -6.18 -9.34
N GLU A 393 23.33 -5.44 -8.30
CA GLU A 393 23.80 -4.05 -8.42
C GLU A 393 25.04 -3.97 -9.32
N LYS A 394 26.02 -4.86 -9.15
CA LYS A 394 27.21 -4.88 -10.02
C LYS A 394 26.87 -5.16 -11.48
N GLU A 395 26.00 -6.11 -11.77
CA GLU A 395 25.58 -6.42 -13.14
C GLU A 395 24.75 -5.30 -13.77
N LEU A 396 23.89 -4.64 -13.00
CA LEU A 396 23.17 -3.44 -13.44
C LEU A 396 24.14 -2.34 -13.86
N ILE A 397 25.05 -1.97 -12.96
CA ILE A 397 26.00 -0.87 -13.18
C ILE A 397 26.95 -1.18 -14.33
N LYS A 398 27.43 -2.43 -14.43
CA LYS A 398 28.25 -2.90 -15.56
C LYS A 398 27.51 -2.79 -16.89
N SER A 399 26.23 -3.16 -16.93
CA SER A 399 25.41 -3.10 -18.15
C SER A 399 25.19 -1.65 -18.58
N ILE A 400 24.84 -0.78 -17.62
CA ILE A 400 24.67 0.66 -17.85
C ILE A 400 25.97 1.27 -18.37
N TYR A 401 27.09 1.01 -17.70
CA TYR A 401 28.40 1.53 -18.08
C TYR A 401 28.79 1.10 -19.51
N SER A 402 28.57 -0.17 -19.87
CA SER A 402 28.82 -0.68 -21.21
C SER A 402 28.04 0.06 -22.29
N THR A 403 26.76 0.34 -22.06
CA THR A 403 25.90 1.04 -23.02
C THR A 403 26.26 2.53 -23.13
N LEU A 404 26.46 3.20 -21.99
CA LEU A 404 26.80 4.63 -21.99
C LEU A 404 28.15 4.90 -22.66
N ASN A 405 29.15 4.03 -22.46
CA ASN A 405 30.44 4.15 -23.16
C ASN A 405 30.36 3.86 -24.66
N GLY A 406 29.38 3.06 -25.08
CA GLY A 406 29.07 2.85 -26.50
C GLY A 406 28.33 4.03 -27.14
N GLY A 407 27.98 5.07 -26.37
CA GLY A 407 27.22 6.22 -26.86
C GLY A 407 25.71 5.99 -26.95
N GLY A 408 25.20 4.88 -26.41
CA GLY A 408 23.77 4.54 -26.43
C GLY A 408 23.00 4.99 -25.21
N LYS A 409 21.68 4.81 -25.26
CA LYS A 409 20.73 5.06 -24.16
C LYS A 409 20.36 3.76 -23.45
N VAL A 410 20.10 3.83 -22.16
CA VAL A 410 19.60 2.71 -21.35
C VAL A 410 18.13 2.94 -21.02
N LEU A 411 17.26 2.05 -21.47
CA LEU A 411 15.85 2.00 -21.06
C LEU A 411 15.68 0.98 -19.93
N ILE A 412 15.12 1.39 -18.80
CA ILE A 412 14.77 0.50 -17.69
C ILE A 412 13.26 0.61 -17.46
N PRO A 413 12.45 -0.30 -18.01
CA PRO A 413 11.02 -0.32 -17.75
C PRO A 413 10.76 -0.70 -16.29
N VAL A 414 10.01 0.13 -15.57
CA VAL A 414 9.67 -0.09 -14.16
C VAL A 414 8.22 0.29 -13.87
N PHE A 415 7.62 -0.33 -12.86
CA PHE A 415 6.36 0.17 -12.30
C PHE A 415 6.60 1.49 -11.55
N ALA A 416 5.56 2.33 -11.47
CA ALA A 416 5.65 3.64 -10.83
C ALA A 416 6.13 3.55 -9.37
N VAL A 417 5.73 2.49 -8.66
CA VAL A 417 6.06 2.23 -7.26
C VAL A 417 6.86 0.92 -7.13
N GLY A 418 7.81 0.89 -6.20
CA GLY A 418 8.60 -0.29 -5.86
C GLY A 418 9.97 -0.28 -6.51
N ARG A 419 10.10 -0.90 -7.69
CA ARG A 419 11.43 -1.09 -8.33
C ARG A 419 12.06 0.22 -8.79
N ALA A 420 11.26 1.19 -9.24
CA ALA A 420 11.77 2.48 -9.67
C ALA A 420 12.56 3.17 -8.56
N GLN A 421 12.01 3.23 -7.34
CA GLN A 421 12.66 3.89 -6.20
C GLN A 421 13.93 3.15 -5.74
N GLU A 422 13.94 1.81 -5.79
CA GLU A 422 15.14 1.02 -5.52
C GLU A 422 16.27 1.33 -6.52
N ILE A 423 15.95 1.36 -7.81
CA ILE A 423 16.91 1.69 -8.87
C ILE A 423 17.40 3.13 -8.74
N MET A 424 16.52 4.07 -8.42
CA MET A 424 16.91 5.46 -8.15
C MET A 424 17.96 5.54 -7.03
N ILE A 425 17.74 4.88 -5.89
CA ILE A 425 18.73 4.90 -4.78
C ILE A 425 20.08 4.34 -5.25
N VAL A 426 20.09 3.23 -5.99
CA VAL A 426 21.33 2.63 -6.50
C VAL A 426 22.04 3.56 -7.49
N LEU A 427 21.32 4.12 -8.46
CA LEU A 427 21.93 5.02 -9.44
C LEU A 427 22.49 6.28 -8.78
N GLU A 428 21.75 6.89 -7.85
CA GLU A 428 22.18 8.08 -7.13
C GLU A 428 23.49 7.83 -6.36
N GLU A 429 23.57 6.71 -5.63
CA GLU A 429 24.77 6.36 -4.87
C GLU A 429 25.98 6.11 -5.78
N TYR A 430 25.80 5.36 -6.87
CA TYR A 430 26.89 5.02 -7.77
C TYR A 430 27.39 6.20 -8.61
N ILE A 431 26.49 7.13 -8.98
CA ILE A 431 26.87 8.38 -9.65
C ILE A 431 27.58 9.31 -8.66
N ASN A 432 27.06 9.48 -7.44
CA ASN A 432 27.69 10.33 -6.43
C ASN A 432 29.08 9.83 -6.00
N HIS A 433 29.31 8.51 -5.99
CA HIS A 433 30.62 7.93 -5.73
C HIS A 433 31.57 7.94 -6.95
N GLY A 434 31.13 8.46 -8.11
CA GLY A 434 31.92 8.53 -9.33
C GLY A 434 32.21 7.18 -10.00
N ILE A 435 31.45 6.13 -9.64
CA ILE A 435 31.57 4.80 -10.25
C ILE A 435 30.89 4.81 -11.64
N LEU A 436 29.73 5.46 -11.73
CA LEU A 436 29.13 5.83 -13.00
C LEU A 436 29.53 7.26 -13.36
N LYS A 437 29.72 7.53 -14.66
CA LYS A 437 29.91 8.88 -15.17
C LYS A 437 28.71 9.75 -14.78
N ASP A 438 28.92 11.06 -14.63
CA ASP A 438 27.83 12.01 -14.48
C ASP A 438 26.97 12.01 -15.77
N VAL A 439 25.82 11.35 -15.69
CA VAL A 439 24.87 11.10 -16.78
C VAL A 439 23.46 11.42 -16.29
N PRO A 440 22.64 12.17 -17.07
CA PRO A 440 21.28 12.46 -16.67
C PRO A 440 20.42 11.18 -16.60
N VAL A 441 19.67 11.05 -15.51
CA VAL A 441 18.69 9.99 -15.30
C VAL A 441 17.29 10.58 -15.46
N TYR A 442 16.63 10.27 -16.58
CA TYR A 442 15.29 10.75 -16.87
C TYR A 442 14.24 9.87 -16.20
N ILE A 443 13.30 10.53 -15.50
CA ILE A 443 12.19 9.90 -14.81
C ILE A 443 10.90 10.28 -15.54
N ASP A 444 10.28 9.32 -16.20
CA ASP A 444 9.03 9.50 -16.94
C ASP A 444 7.89 8.64 -16.38
N GLY A 445 6.65 9.06 -16.65
CA GLY A 445 5.44 8.46 -16.11
C GLY A 445 5.20 8.80 -14.64
N MET A 446 4.48 7.94 -13.95
CA MET A 446 4.03 8.19 -12.57
C MET A 446 5.13 7.99 -11.51
N ILE A 447 6.37 7.67 -11.91
CA ILE A 447 7.48 7.38 -10.99
C ILE A 447 7.75 8.59 -10.08
N TRP A 448 7.82 9.81 -10.63
CA TRP A 448 8.13 11.00 -9.83
C TRP A 448 7.05 11.30 -8.79
N GLU A 449 5.77 11.17 -9.16
CA GLU A 449 4.65 11.38 -8.26
C GLU A 449 4.60 10.28 -7.18
N ALA A 450 4.86 9.03 -7.54
CA ALA A 450 4.98 7.93 -6.58
C ALA A 450 6.16 8.17 -5.62
N THR A 451 7.31 8.61 -6.11
CA THR A 451 8.47 8.98 -5.27
C THR A 451 8.13 10.13 -4.32
N ALA A 452 7.34 11.12 -4.76
CA ALA A 452 6.86 12.18 -3.87
C ALA A 452 6.05 11.60 -2.69
N ILE A 453 5.20 10.61 -2.93
CA ILE A 453 4.46 9.90 -1.88
C ILE A 453 5.42 9.17 -0.91
N HIS A 454 6.49 8.54 -1.38
CA HIS A 454 7.49 7.92 -0.49
C HIS A 454 8.12 8.94 0.45
N THR A 455 8.47 10.12 -0.05
CA THR A 455 9.07 11.18 0.78
C THR A 455 8.10 11.78 1.81
N ALA A 456 6.79 11.59 1.62
CA ALA A 456 5.76 12.01 2.56
C ALA A 456 5.59 11.03 3.74
N HIS A 457 5.95 9.75 3.55
CA HIS A 457 5.70 8.65 4.49
C HIS A 457 6.99 7.93 4.91
N PRO A 458 7.95 8.65 5.47
CA PRO A 458 9.28 8.12 5.74
C PRO A 458 9.31 7.07 6.87
N GLU A 459 8.31 7.04 7.75
CA GLU A 459 8.15 6.03 8.80
C GLU A 459 7.92 4.63 8.23
N PHE A 460 7.51 4.52 6.97
CA PHE A 460 7.35 3.27 6.22
C PHE A 460 8.59 2.88 5.41
N LEU A 461 9.66 3.69 5.42
CA LEU A 461 10.93 3.38 4.77
C LEU A 461 11.87 2.63 5.71
N SER A 462 12.92 2.03 5.13
CA SER A 462 14.01 1.40 5.87
C SER A 462 14.59 2.39 6.88
N LYS A 463 15.06 1.87 8.01
CA LYS A 463 15.69 2.70 9.04
C LYS A 463 16.87 3.48 8.46
N ASP A 464 17.69 2.84 7.64
CA ASP A 464 18.89 3.45 7.06
C ASP A 464 18.52 4.64 6.16
N LEU A 465 17.55 4.48 5.26
CA LEU A 465 17.11 5.55 4.35
C LEU A 465 16.41 6.68 5.12
N ARG A 466 15.59 6.33 6.11
CA ARG A 466 14.94 7.31 6.98
C ARG A 466 15.97 8.14 7.75
N ASP A 467 16.99 7.49 8.29
CA ASP A 467 18.07 8.15 9.03
C ASP A 467 18.92 9.02 8.09
N GLN A 468 19.18 8.57 6.86
CA GLN A 468 19.86 9.37 5.82
C GLN A 468 19.07 10.64 5.46
N ILE A 469 17.74 10.52 5.30
CA ILE A 469 16.87 11.65 4.98
C ILE A 469 16.79 12.64 6.15
N PHE A 470 16.62 12.17 7.40
CA PHE A 470 16.34 13.07 8.53
C PHE A 470 17.53 13.49 9.38
N HIS A 471 18.53 12.63 9.54
CA HIS A 471 19.67 12.91 10.40
C HIS A 471 20.84 13.47 9.62
N ILE A 472 21.01 13.03 8.36
CA ILE A 472 22.10 13.48 7.49
C ILE A 472 21.65 14.62 6.56
N GLY A 473 20.33 14.74 6.31
CA GLY A 473 19.78 15.74 5.39
C GLY A 473 20.03 15.42 3.91
N LYS A 474 20.40 14.17 3.61
CA LYS A 474 20.66 13.69 2.24
C LYS A 474 19.48 12.85 1.76
N ASN A 475 18.56 13.47 1.05
CA ASN A 475 17.48 12.74 0.40
C ASN A 475 17.89 12.34 -1.02
N PRO A 476 18.11 11.04 -1.32
CA PRO A 476 18.56 10.60 -2.65
C PRO A 476 17.55 10.98 -3.73
N PHE A 477 16.25 11.03 -3.42
CA PHE A 477 15.20 11.36 -4.38
C PHE A 477 15.19 12.83 -4.81
N THR A 478 15.90 13.71 -4.11
CA THR A 478 16.03 15.13 -4.47
C THR A 478 17.36 15.44 -5.16
N SER A 479 18.14 14.43 -5.51
CA SER A 479 19.41 14.61 -6.22
C SER A 479 19.18 15.22 -7.61
N GLU A 480 20.08 16.12 -8.02
CA GLU A 480 20.02 16.82 -9.31
C GLU A 480 20.23 15.88 -10.51
N VAL A 481 20.71 14.65 -10.26
CA VAL A 481 20.88 13.60 -11.29
C VAL A 481 19.55 13.21 -11.93
N PHE A 482 18.44 13.32 -11.18
CA PHE A 482 17.12 12.94 -11.66
C PHE A 482 16.44 14.11 -12.37
N LYS A 483 16.06 13.88 -13.64
CA LYS A 483 15.35 14.85 -14.48
C LYS A 483 13.93 14.36 -14.77
N LYS A 484 12.93 15.05 -14.21
CA LYS A 484 11.52 14.75 -14.47
C LYS A 484 11.14 15.08 -15.92
N VAL A 485 10.58 14.12 -16.64
CA VAL A 485 9.95 14.33 -17.95
C VAL A 485 8.49 14.74 -17.72
N THR A 486 8.08 15.90 -18.23
CA THR A 486 6.78 16.50 -17.92
C THR A 486 5.75 16.44 -19.05
N ASN A 487 6.19 16.26 -20.30
CA ASN A 487 5.31 16.28 -21.46
C ASN A 487 5.88 15.50 -22.66
N ASN A 488 5.04 15.28 -23.66
CA ASN A 488 5.40 14.54 -24.87
C ASN A 488 6.51 15.22 -25.68
N GLU A 489 6.58 16.56 -25.69
CA GLU A 489 7.62 17.29 -26.41
C GLU A 489 9.01 17.02 -25.82
N GLN A 490 9.14 17.03 -24.50
CA GLN A 490 10.39 16.66 -23.82
C GLN A 490 10.76 15.20 -24.06
N ARG A 491 9.77 14.29 -24.09
CA ARG A 491 9.99 12.89 -24.44
C ARG A 491 10.54 12.75 -25.86
N GLN A 492 9.94 13.43 -26.83
CA GLN A 492 10.40 13.37 -28.22
C GLN A 492 11.83 13.92 -28.35
N ARG A 493 12.12 15.07 -27.73
CA ARG A 493 13.49 15.62 -27.70
C ARG A 493 14.50 14.64 -27.09
N LEU A 494 14.11 13.89 -26.05
CA LEU A 494 14.96 12.88 -25.43
C LEU A 494 15.21 11.69 -26.36
N ILE A 495 14.17 11.24 -27.07
CA ILE A 495 14.25 10.17 -28.06
C ILE A 495 15.22 10.56 -29.19
N ASP A 496 15.03 11.75 -29.75
CA ASP A 496 15.78 12.27 -30.90
C ASP A 496 17.24 12.67 -30.54
N SER A 497 17.50 12.97 -29.26
CA SER A 497 18.84 13.33 -28.78
C SER A 497 19.84 12.20 -29.02
N LYS A 498 21.07 12.55 -29.41
CA LYS A 498 22.18 11.59 -29.51
C LYS A 498 22.95 11.44 -28.20
N GLU A 499 22.57 12.19 -27.16
CA GLU A 499 23.26 12.14 -25.87
C GLU A 499 22.93 10.85 -25.11
N PRO A 500 23.96 10.12 -24.62
CA PRO A 500 23.75 8.97 -23.76
C PRO A 500 23.03 9.36 -22.47
N CYS A 501 22.02 8.59 -22.09
CA CYS A 501 21.26 8.81 -20.87
C CYS A 501 20.64 7.51 -20.33
N ILE A 502 20.15 7.58 -19.10
CA ILE A 502 19.37 6.51 -18.47
C ILE A 502 17.92 6.97 -18.40
N ILE A 503 16.99 6.10 -18.79
CA ILE A 503 15.56 6.38 -18.83
C ILE A 503 14.83 5.36 -17.95
N LEU A 504 14.23 5.83 -16.86
CA LEU A 504 13.26 5.05 -16.06
C LEU A 504 11.86 5.44 -16.51
N SER A 505 11.06 4.48 -17.00
CA SER A 505 9.72 4.76 -17.53
C SER A 505 8.72 3.64 -17.26
N THR A 506 7.45 4.01 -17.17
CA THR A 506 6.31 3.11 -16.93
C THR A 506 5.63 2.65 -18.22
N SER A 507 5.08 1.43 -18.34
CA SER A 507 4.98 0.38 -17.31
C SER A 507 6.16 -0.62 -17.29
N GLY A 508 6.32 -1.33 -16.18
CA GLY A 508 7.46 -2.24 -15.94
C GLY A 508 7.50 -3.52 -16.77
N MET A 509 6.44 -3.81 -17.51
CA MET A 509 6.33 -5.01 -18.36
C MET A 509 6.02 -4.67 -19.82
N LEU A 510 6.15 -3.40 -20.21
CA LEU A 510 5.83 -2.90 -21.56
C LEU A 510 4.38 -3.25 -22.01
N THR A 511 3.43 -3.22 -21.06
CA THR A 511 2.00 -3.46 -21.37
C THR A 511 1.33 -2.27 -22.04
N GLY A 512 1.92 -1.09 -21.91
CA GLY A 512 1.39 0.18 -22.43
C GLY A 512 2.14 1.37 -21.87
N GLY A 513 1.68 2.57 -22.22
CA GLY A 513 2.22 3.84 -21.72
C GLY A 513 3.60 4.20 -22.25
N ASN A 514 4.29 5.10 -21.54
CA ASN A 514 5.49 5.80 -22.02
C ASN A 514 6.69 4.88 -22.29
N SER A 515 6.82 3.77 -21.56
CA SER A 515 7.91 2.79 -21.75
C SER A 515 7.86 2.12 -23.13
N VAL A 516 6.66 1.86 -23.65
CA VAL A 516 6.46 1.31 -25.00
C VAL A 516 6.87 2.33 -26.04
N GLU A 517 6.57 3.62 -25.82
CA GLU A 517 6.98 4.71 -26.71
C GLU A 517 8.51 4.83 -26.81
N TYR A 518 9.21 4.78 -25.67
CA TYR A 518 10.68 4.72 -25.67
C TYR A 518 11.18 3.46 -26.37
N PHE A 519 10.58 2.29 -26.11
CA PHE A 519 11.00 1.06 -26.74
C PHE A 519 10.90 1.12 -28.27
N LYS A 520 9.74 1.54 -28.79
CA LYS A 520 9.47 1.70 -30.24
C LYS A 520 10.59 2.46 -30.93
N ASN A 521 11.00 3.58 -30.35
CA ASN A 521 11.98 4.48 -30.96
C ASN A 521 13.46 4.12 -30.69
N LEU A 522 13.74 3.22 -29.73
CA LEU A 522 15.11 2.85 -29.36
C LEU A 522 15.50 1.44 -29.79
N CYS A 523 14.52 0.57 -30.10
CA CYS A 523 14.74 -0.87 -30.28
C CYS A 523 15.60 -1.26 -31.48
N GLU A 524 15.61 -0.48 -32.54
CA GLU A 524 16.35 -0.81 -33.76
C GLU A 524 17.83 -0.39 -33.74
N ASP A 525 18.25 0.40 -32.74
CA ASP A 525 19.65 0.83 -32.59
C ASP A 525 20.40 -0.06 -31.59
N SER A 526 21.37 -0.81 -32.12
CA SER A 526 22.23 -1.74 -31.36
C SER A 526 23.12 -1.10 -30.30
N ASN A 527 23.30 0.23 -30.31
CA ASN A 527 24.04 0.93 -29.24
C ASN A 527 23.21 1.02 -27.96
N ASN A 528 21.88 0.99 -28.07
CA ASN A 528 20.98 1.09 -26.93
C ASN A 528 20.89 -0.23 -26.16
N SER A 529 20.38 -0.16 -24.94
CA SER A 529 20.00 -1.35 -24.18
C SER A 529 18.65 -1.18 -23.50
N ILE A 530 17.97 -2.31 -23.29
CA ILE A 530 16.87 -2.43 -22.35
C ILE A 530 17.30 -3.33 -21.19
N ILE A 531 17.02 -2.91 -19.96
CA ILE A 531 17.35 -3.68 -18.75
C ILE A 531 16.08 -4.00 -17.97
N PHE A 532 15.69 -5.27 -17.95
CA PHE A 532 14.60 -5.76 -17.11
C PHE A 532 15.10 -6.04 -15.69
N VAL A 533 14.47 -5.41 -14.69
CA VAL A 533 14.86 -5.47 -13.26
C VAL A 533 13.78 -6.10 -12.36
N GLY A 534 12.71 -6.62 -12.95
CA GLY A 534 11.58 -7.20 -12.23
C GLY A 534 10.90 -8.30 -13.03
N TYR A 535 10.03 -9.05 -12.36
CA TYR A 535 9.24 -10.13 -12.97
C TYR A 535 8.49 -9.64 -14.22
N GLN A 536 8.46 -10.46 -15.25
CA GLN A 536 7.75 -10.22 -16.50
C GLN A 536 6.66 -11.28 -16.62
N SER A 537 5.39 -10.87 -16.52
CA SER A 537 4.27 -11.81 -16.57
C SER A 537 4.16 -12.47 -17.94
N GLU A 538 3.73 -13.73 -17.97
CA GLU A 538 3.39 -14.39 -19.23
C GLU A 538 2.30 -13.60 -19.98
N GLY A 539 2.43 -13.51 -21.30
CA GLY A 539 1.56 -12.68 -22.15
C GLY A 539 2.02 -11.22 -22.34
N SER A 540 2.86 -10.67 -21.46
CA SER A 540 3.39 -9.30 -21.61
C SER A 540 4.39 -9.18 -22.76
N LEU A 541 4.52 -7.97 -23.32
CA LEU A 541 5.54 -7.68 -24.34
C LEU A 541 6.95 -7.80 -23.77
N GLY A 542 7.17 -7.32 -22.54
CA GLY A 542 8.46 -7.45 -21.86
C GLY A 542 8.92 -8.91 -21.74
N ARG A 543 8.00 -9.84 -21.47
CA ARG A 543 8.31 -11.28 -21.43
C ARG A 543 8.71 -11.84 -22.80
N ARG A 544 8.10 -11.37 -23.90
CA ARG A 544 8.47 -11.79 -25.26
C ARG A 544 9.88 -11.32 -25.62
N ILE A 545 10.19 -10.05 -25.37
CA ILE A 545 11.53 -9.49 -25.60
C ILE A 545 12.57 -10.20 -24.73
N GLN A 546 12.26 -10.45 -23.46
CA GLN A 546 13.14 -11.18 -22.55
C GLN A 546 13.45 -12.61 -23.04
N LYS A 547 12.53 -13.26 -23.77
CA LYS A 547 12.73 -14.60 -24.37
C LYS A 547 13.56 -14.58 -25.66
N GLY A 548 14.00 -13.41 -26.14
CA GLY A 548 14.82 -13.27 -27.34
C GLY A 548 14.02 -13.23 -28.64
N PHE A 549 12.82 -12.64 -28.62
CA PHE A 549 12.09 -12.37 -29.86
C PHE A 549 12.74 -11.18 -30.58
N ASP A 550 13.25 -11.44 -31.79
CA ASP A 550 13.96 -10.45 -32.61
C ASP A 550 13.02 -9.51 -33.38
N GLU A 551 11.76 -9.90 -33.55
CA GLU A 551 10.71 -9.07 -34.16
C GLU A 551 9.50 -9.01 -33.25
N ILE A 552 8.97 -7.81 -33.04
CA ILE A 552 7.75 -7.62 -32.25
C ILE A 552 6.69 -6.82 -33.01
N PRO A 553 5.43 -7.31 -33.07
CA PRO A 553 4.32 -6.54 -33.61
C PRO A 553 3.85 -5.53 -32.56
N LEU A 554 3.75 -4.26 -32.96
CA LEU A 554 3.20 -3.19 -32.15
C LEU A 554 2.10 -2.46 -32.91
N GLU A 555 0.98 -2.25 -32.24
CA GLU A 555 -0.10 -1.44 -32.80
C GLU A 555 0.18 0.05 -32.57
N THR A 556 0.05 0.83 -33.64
CA THR A 556 0.14 2.29 -33.64
C THR A 556 -1.02 2.81 -34.50
N ASN A 557 -1.95 3.55 -33.90
CA ASN A 557 -3.12 4.12 -34.59
C ASN A 557 -3.95 3.10 -35.40
N GLY A 558 -4.14 1.88 -34.87
CA GLY A 558 -4.89 0.81 -35.55
C GLY A 558 -4.12 0.07 -36.63
N VAL A 559 -2.85 0.40 -36.86
CA VAL A 559 -1.96 -0.30 -37.79
C VAL A 559 -0.95 -1.10 -36.99
N THR A 560 -0.83 -2.39 -37.30
CA THR A 560 0.24 -3.24 -36.72
C THR A 560 1.51 -3.07 -37.54
N GLU A 561 2.55 -2.55 -36.89
CA GLU A 561 3.90 -2.41 -37.44
C GLU A 561 4.83 -3.43 -36.78
N LEU A 562 5.82 -3.93 -37.53
CA LEU A 562 6.85 -4.84 -37.03
C LEU A 562 8.12 -4.03 -36.75
N TYR A 563 8.69 -4.21 -35.56
CA TYR A 563 9.93 -3.56 -35.13
C TYR A 563 11.02 -4.60 -34.90
N ASN A 564 12.23 -4.33 -35.39
CA ASN A 564 13.39 -5.19 -35.20
C ASN A 564 14.07 -4.87 -33.86
N VAL A 565 14.26 -5.89 -33.02
CA VAL A 565 14.89 -5.72 -31.70
C VAL A 565 16.40 -5.93 -31.83
N ASN A 566 17.11 -4.85 -32.20
CA ASN A 566 18.57 -4.84 -32.33
C ASN A 566 19.28 -4.35 -31.06
N LEU A 567 18.58 -3.61 -30.19
CA LEU A 567 19.14 -3.16 -28.92
C LEU A 567 19.55 -4.33 -28.03
N LYS A 568 20.49 -4.09 -27.12
CA LYS A 568 20.93 -5.11 -26.18
C LYS A 568 19.86 -5.37 -25.12
N VAL A 569 19.35 -6.60 -25.05
CA VAL A 569 18.42 -7.04 -23.99
C VAL A 569 19.20 -7.62 -22.82
N VAL A 570 19.04 -7.04 -21.63
CA VAL A 570 19.66 -7.50 -20.39
C VAL A 570 18.59 -7.77 -19.34
N THR A 571 18.69 -8.89 -18.64
CA THR A 571 17.91 -9.16 -17.43
C THR A 571 18.83 -9.10 -16.22
N VAL A 572 18.48 -8.27 -15.26
CA VAL A 572 19.18 -8.19 -13.97
C VAL A 572 18.22 -8.64 -12.87
N ASP A 573 18.25 -9.94 -12.61
CA ASP A 573 17.53 -10.52 -11.48
C ASP A 573 18.16 -10.10 -10.15
N GLY A 574 17.38 -10.09 -9.07
CA GLY A 574 17.82 -9.71 -7.72
C GLY A 574 17.31 -8.34 -7.26
N PHE A 575 16.71 -7.55 -8.16
CA PHE A 575 15.95 -6.34 -7.81
C PHE A 575 14.48 -6.60 -7.50
N GLY A 576 13.97 -7.82 -7.71
CA GLY A 576 12.56 -8.17 -7.53
C GLY A 576 12.00 -7.83 -6.15
N GLY A 577 10.72 -7.44 -6.12
CA GLY A 577 9.99 -7.10 -4.89
C GLY A 577 9.41 -8.28 -4.15
N HIS A 578 9.42 -9.44 -4.78
CA HIS A 578 8.97 -10.69 -4.19
C HIS A 578 10.15 -11.44 -3.59
N SER A 579 9.85 -12.23 -2.56
CA SER A 579 10.79 -13.18 -2.01
C SER A 579 11.10 -14.26 -3.05
N ASP A 580 12.38 -14.52 -3.27
CA ASP A 580 12.79 -15.62 -4.15
C ASP A 580 12.54 -16.99 -3.49
N ARG A 581 12.79 -18.08 -4.22
CA ARG A 581 12.58 -19.43 -3.71
C ARG A 581 13.25 -19.71 -2.36
N LYS A 582 14.48 -19.23 -2.16
CA LYS A 582 15.20 -19.42 -0.90
C LYS A 582 14.56 -18.62 0.22
N GLN A 583 14.18 -17.37 -0.07
CA GLN A 583 13.55 -16.46 0.87
C GLN A 583 12.15 -16.93 1.30
N LEU A 584 11.36 -17.50 0.38
CA LEU A 584 10.05 -18.10 0.68
C LEU A 584 10.19 -19.31 1.62
N MET A 585 11.11 -20.23 1.31
CA MET A 585 11.38 -21.39 2.18
C MET A 585 11.95 -20.98 3.54
N GLU A 586 12.82 -19.97 3.57
CA GLU A 586 13.40 -19.40 4.78
C GLU A 586 12.36 -18.67 5.63
N TYR A 587 11.40 -17.99 5.00
CA TYR A 587 10.28 -17.34 5.68
C TYR A 587 9.46 -18.37 6.45
N VAL A 588 9.04 -19.45 5.79
CA VAL A 588 8.34 -20.56 6.44
C VAL A 588 9.19 -21.16 7.55
N ARG A 589 10.51 -21.29 7.38
CA ARG A 589 11.43 -21.79 8.41
C ARG A 589 11.44 -20.92 9.67
N LYS A 590 11.51 -19.60 9.51
CA LYS A 590 11.61 -18.61 10.60
C LYS A 590 10.26 -18.23 11.22
N LEU A 591 9.15 -18.54 10.54
CA LEU A 591 7.80 -18.20 10.96
C LEU A 591 7.53 -18.68 12.39
N SER A 592 7.04 -17.76 13.22
CA SER A 592 6.74 -18.01 14.63
C SER A 592 5.43 -17.32 15.04
N PRO A 593 4.45 -18.07 15.61
CA PRO A 593 4.44 -19.53 15.74
C PRO A 593 4.32 -20.24 14.38
N LYS A 594 4.47 -21.57 14.36
CA LYS A 594 4.27 -22.36 13.14
C LYS A 594 2.77 -22.54 12.90
N PRO A 595 2.26 -22.27 11.69
CA PRO A 595 0.88 -22.54 11.35
C PRO A 595 0.68 -24.05 11.16
N ASP A 596 -0.53 -24.51 11.40
CA ASP A 596 -0.95 -25.89 11.14
C ASP A 596 -1.18 -26.11 9.63
N LYS A 597 -1.60 -25.04 8.93
CA LYS A 597 -1.98 -25.08 7.52
C LYS A 597 -1.44 -23.87 6.75
N ILE A 598 -0.89 -24.11 5.57
CA ILE A 598 -0.48 -23.08 4.62
C ILE A 598 -1.28 -23.25 3.32
N LEU A 599 -1.77 -22.14 2.80
CA LEU A 599 -2.36 -22.03 1.47
C LEU A 599 -1.40 -21.21 0.61
N VAL A 600 -1.22 -21.62 -0.64
CA VAL A 600 -0.34 -20.94 -1.58
C VAL A 600 -1.18 -20.26 -2.65
N CYS A 601 -0.98 -18.96 -2.83
CA CYS A 601 -1.60 -18.13 -3.85
C CYS A 601 -0.53 -17.40 -4.67
N HIS A 602 -0.96 -16.51 -5.55
CA HIS A 602 -0.16 -15.51 -6.26
C HIS A 602 1.13 -16.09 -6.87
N GLY A 603 0.96 -16.92 -7.88
CA GLY A 603 2.06 -17.63 -8.54
C GLY A 603 1.54 -18.60 -9.59
N ASP A 604 2.34 -18.79 -10.64
CA ASP A 604 1.99 -19.70 -11.73
C ASP A 604 1.70 -21.11 -11.19
N ALA A 605 0.74 -21.81 -11.81
CA ALA A 605 0.25 -23.11 -11.34
C ALA A 605 1.36 -24.11 -10.96
N TYR A 606 2.40 -24.24 -11.79
CA TYR A 606 3.53 -25.13 -11.53
C TYR A 606 4.36 -24.67 -10.31
N LYS A 607 4.63 -23.36 -10.18
CA LYS A 607 5.41 -22.78 -9.09
C LYS A 607 4.71 -22.90 -7.75
N ALA A 608 3.39 -22.68 -7.72
CA ALA A 608 2.57 -22.87 -6.53
C ALA A 608 2.61 -24.34 -6.05
N LEU A 609 2.49 -25.30 -6.98
CA LEU A 609 2.58 -26.74 -6.68
C LEU A 609 3.97 -27.15 -6.17
N ASP A 610 5.03 -26.67 -6.82
CA ASP A 610 6.42 -26.93 -6.40
C ASP A 610 6.66 -26.43 -4.96
N LEU A 611 6.31 -25.17 -4.69
CA LEU A 611 6.47 -24.56 -3.37
C LEU A 611 5.71 -25.34 -2.30
N ALA A 612 4.44 -25.67 -2.55
CA ALA A 612 3.61 -26.41 -1.62
C ALA A 612 4.19 -27.80 -1.30
N SER A 613 4.61 -28.54 -2.33
CA SER A 613 5.27 -29.84 -2.17
C SER A 613 6.53 -29.73 -1.31
N SER A 614 7.31 -28.68 -1.54
CA SER A 614 8.59 -28.45 -0.87
C SER A 614 8.43 -28.02 0.59
N ILE A 615 7.44 -27.18 0.90
CA ILE A 615 7.05 -26.82 2.26
C ILE A 615 6.63 -28.06 3.04
N TYR A 616 5.71 -28.86 2.48
CA TYR A 616 5.25 -30.09 3.14
C TYR A 616 6.40 -31.07 3.38
N ARG A 617 7.24 -31.31 2.37
CA ARG A 617 8.37 -32.23 2.49
C ARG A 617 9.34 -31.82 3.59
N SER A 618 9.65 -30.52 3.69
CA SER A 618 10.68 -29.97 4.57
C SER A 618 10.21 -29.73 5.99
N TYR A 619 8.97 -29.24 6.16
CA TYR A 619 8.47 -28.75 7.45
C TYR A 619 7.29 -29.55 8.01
N LYS A 620 6.72 -30.50 7.24
CA LYS A 620 5.57 -31.32 7.64
C LYS A 620 4.32 -30.51 8.00
N ILE A 621 4.16 -29.33 7.41
CA ILE A 621 2.97 -28.47 7.54
C ILE A 621 2.02 -28.77 6.38
N GLU A 622 0.72 -28.98 6.66
CA GLU A 622 -0.28 -29.20 5.62
C GLU A 622 -0.28 -28.00 4.66
N THR A 623 0.01 -28.23 3.38
CA THR A 623 0.09 -27.14 2.40
C THR A 623 -0.82 -27.41 1.22
N LYS A 624 -1.69 -26.44 0.89
CA LYS A 624 -2.70 -26.55 -0.17
C LYS A 624 -2.51 -25.50 -1.24
N THR A 625 -2.82 -25.87 -2.46
CA THR A 625 -2.79 -25.02 -3.66
C THR A 625 -4.18 -25.05 -4.30
N PRO A 626 -5.17 -24.36 -3.70
CA PRO A 626 -6.54 -24.41 -4.21
C PRO A 626 -6.59 -23.80 -5.61
N MET A 627 -7.61 -24.18 -6.37
CA MET A 627 -7.97 -23.49 -7.61
C MET A 627 -8.85 -22.28 -7.30
N ASN A 628 -8.90 -21.32 -8.23
CA ASN A 628 -9.96 -20.32 -8.21
C ASN A 628 -11.33 -21.02 -8.13
N LEU A 629 -12.26 -20.42 -7.39
CA LEU A 629 -13.59 -20.92 -7.01
C LEU A 629 -13.62 -22.04 -5.97
N GLU A 630 -12.47 -22.58 -5.53
CA GLU A 630 -12.45 -23.52 -4.41
C GLU A 630 -12.57 -22.80 -3.07
N THR A 631 -13.29 -23.44 -2.14
CA THR A 631 -13.42 -23.00 -0.75
C THR A 631 -12.67 -23.96 0.18
N THR A 632 -11.74 -23.43 0.96
CA THR A 632 -11.03 -24.19 2.00
C THR A 632 -11.58 -23.85 3.37
N ARG A 633 -11.99 -24.88 4.13
CA ARG A 633 -12.30 -24.74 5.56
C ARG A 633 -10.99 -24.65 6.37
N LEU A 634 -10.86 -23.59 7.13
CA LEU A 634 -9.70 -23.27 7.96
C LEU A 634 -9.86 -23.80 9.39
N GLN A 635 -11.04 -23.59 9.98
CA GLN A 635 -11.48 -24.12 11.29
C GLN A 635 -12.68 -25.05 11.12
#